data_AF-A0A4R4QJK3-F1
#
_entry.id   AF-A0A4R4QJK3-F1
#
_cell.length_a   1.000
_cell.length_b   1.000
_cell.length_c   1.000
_cell.angle_alpha   90.00
_cell.angle_beta   90.00
_cell.angle_gamma   90.00
#
_symmetry.space_group_name_H-M   'P 1'
#
loop_
_entity.id
_entity.type
_entity.pdbx_description
1 polymer ?
#
loop_
_entity_poly.entity_id
_entity_poly.type
_entity_poly.pdbx_seq_one_letter_code
_entity_poly.pdbx_strand_id
1 'polypeptide(L)'
;MIIKLVLAGALLTSGIGLVAPLAVAASSSDTCASTPTASLPAGCREPVGSDSGSLPGADEAVARALRLVGSHGYYQLCARLAANIWGRPHSGYYSAAEQWRQMVVSGNAHRDRKPPVGALVFWDTGGVFGHVAVYVGDGRVVSNDIGDDFPGEGGVYLVDFSLVESKWHAAYLGWAPPIYST
;
A
#
# COMPACT_ATOMS: atom_id res chain seq x y z
N MET A 1 -5.03 58.37 -28.98
CA MET A 1 -4.29 58.38 -30.25
C MET A 1 -4.34 56.98 -30.86
N ILE A 2 -5.10 56.88 -31.96
CA ILE A 2 -4.83 56.12 -33.20
C ILE A 2 -4.57 54.60 -33.09
N ILE A 3 -5.65 53.90 -33.43
CA ILE A 3 -5.83 52.59 -34.07
C ILE A 3 -4.77 52.22 -35.12
N LYS A 4 -4.38 50.93 -35.17
CA LYS A 4 -4.14 50.21 -36.44
C LYS A 4 -4.71 48.78 -36.38
N LEU A 5 -5.83 48.59 -37.09
CA LEU A 5 -6.28 47.32 -37.65
C LEU A 5 -5.33 46.89 -38.78
N VAL A 6 -5.06 45.58 -38.92
CA VAL A 6 -4.88 44.92 -40.22
C VAL A 6 -5.60 43.56 -40.21
N LEU A 7 -6.17 43.26 -41.37
CA LEU A 7 -7.26 42.36 -41.69
C LEU A 7 -6.77 41.01 -42.24
N ALA A 8 -7.56 39.96 -41.95
CA ALA A 8 -7.91 38.76 -42.72
C ALA A 8 -6.88 37.95 -43.54
N GLY A 9 -6.89 36.65 -43.28
CA GLY A 9 -6.64 35.58 -44.27
C GLY A 9 -7.42 34.32 -43.87
N ALA A 10 -8.54 34.07 -44.53
CA ALA A 10 -9.30 32.83 -44.42
C ALA A 10 -8.89 31.89 -45.56
N LEU A 11 -8.69 30.60 -45.30
CA LEU A 11 -9.01 29.54 -46.26
C LEU A 11 -9.26 28.20 -45.53
N LEU A 12 -10.38 27.58 -45.89
CA LEU A 12 -10.91 26.32 -45.39
C LEU A 12 -10.13 25.11 -45.94
N THR A 13 -9.95 24.06 -45.12
CA THR A 13 -10.07 22.68 -45.59
C THR A 13 -10.71 21.79 -44.52
N SER A 14 -11.83 21.21 -44.91
CA SER A 14 -12.65 20.26 -44.17
C SER A 14 -11.96 18.89 -44.11
N GLY A 15 -11.84 18.33 -42.91
CA GLY A 15 -11.43 16.94 -42.69
C GLY A 15 -12.44 16.24 -41.78
N ILE A 16 -13.43 15.59 -42.37
CA ILE A 16 -14.42 14.75 -41.69
C ILE A 16 -13.75 13.40 -41.41
N GLY A 17 -13.35 13.17 -40.15
CA GLY A 17 -12.91 11.86 -39.67
C GLY A 17 -14.03 11.18 -38.89
N LEU A 18 -14.57 10.10 -39.46
CA LEU A 18 -15.52 9.18 -38.83
C LEU A 18 -14.87 8.52 -37.60
N VAL A 19 -15.45 8.68 -36.41
CA VAL A 19 -15.13 7.87 -35.23
C VAL A 19 -16.36 7.05 -34.85
N ALA A 20 -16.21 5.73 -34.87
CA ALA A 20 -17.26 4.76 -34.59
C ALA A 20 -17.73 4.82 -33.11
N PRO A 21 -19.00 4.50 -32.82
CA PRO A 21 -19.47 4.39 -31.45
C PRO A 21 -18.97 3.10 -30.81
N LEU A 22 -18.13 3.21 -29.78
CA LEU A 22 -17.86 2.10 -28.86
C LEU A 22 -19.07 1.91 -27.95
N ALA A 23 -19.68 0.74 -28.05
CA ALA A 23 -20.75 0.28 -27.19
C ALA A 23 -20.26 0.19 -25.73
N VAL A 24 -21.01 0.84 -24.83
CA VAL A 24 -20.89 0.62 -23.38
C VAL A 24 -21.58 -0.71 -23.07
N ALA A 25 -20.78 -1.76 -22.84
CA ALA A 25 -21.26 -2.96 -22.17
C ALA A 25 -21.38 -2.63 -20.67
N ALA A 26 -22.62 -2.67 -20.16
CA ALA A 26 -22.88 -2.64 -18.74
C ALA A 26 -22.38 -3.95 -18.11
N SER A 27 -21.34 -3.88 -17.29
CA SER A 27 -20.93 -5.01 -16.45
C SER A 27 -21.79 -5.03 -15.19
N SER A 28 -22.75 -5.95 -15.16
CA SER A 28 -23.51 -6.31 -13.96
C SER A 28 -22.57 -6.97 -12.95
N SER A 29 -22.40 -6.34 -11.78
CA SER A 29 -21.68 -6.94 -10.65
C SER A 29 -22.66 -7.83 -9.87
N ASP A 30 -22.72 -9.11 -10.20
CA ASP A 30 -23.44 -10.11 -9.41
C ASP A 30 -22.79 -10.24 -8.03
N THR A 31 -23.44 -9.64 -7.02
CA THR A 31 -23.06 -9.81 -5.62
C THR A 31 -23.88 -10.96 -5.05
N CYS A 32 -23.28 -12.14 -4.91
CA CYS A 32 -23.90 -13.24 -4.18
C CYS A 32 -23.57 -13.13 -2.69
N ALA A 33 -24.60 -12.90 -1.87
CA ALA A 33 -24.55 -13.13 -0.42
C ALA A 33 -24.76 -14.63 -0.14
N SER A 34 -23.88 -15.24 0.66
CA SER A 34 -23.97 -16.66 1.01
C SER A 34 -24.63 -16.87 2.37
N THR A 35 -25.72 -17.65 2.41
CA THR A 35 -26.22 -18.34 3.61
C THR A 35 -25.50 -19.71 3.71
N PRO A 36 -25.09 -20.17 4.91
CA PRO A 36 -24.22 -21.34 5.03
C PRO A 36 -25.04 -22.61 5.17
N THR A 37 -25.25 -23.37 4.09
CA THR A 37 -25.46 -24.84 4.06
C THR A 37 -25.58 -25.30 2.60
N ALA A 38 -24.45 -25.46 1.91
CA ALA A 38 -24.35 -26.27 0.69
C ALA A 38 -22.86 -26.42 0.34
N SER A 39 -22.43 -27.62 -0.02
CA SER A 39 -21.08 -27.86 -0.53
C SER A 39 -20.74 -26.90 -1.67
N LEU A 40 -19.53 -26.33 -1.61
CA LEU A 40 -19.01 -25.34 -2.56
C LEU A 40 -19.03 -25.88 -4.00
N PRO A 41 -19.47 -25.09 -5.00
CA PRO A 41 -19.31 -25.44 -6.40
C PRO A 41 -17.82 -25.46 -6.79
N ALA A 42 -17.44 -26.42 -7.65
CA ALA A 42 -16.12 -26.51 -8.26
C ALA A 42 -15.86 -25.25 -9.10
N GLY A 43 -15.15 -24.29 -8.51
CA GLY A 43 -14.95 -22.94 -9.05
C GLY A 43 -14.61 -21.90 -7.97
N CYS A 44 -14.90 -22.19 -6.71
CA CYS A 44 -14.38 -21.42 -5.58
C CYS A 44 -12.98 -21.93 -5.21
N ARG A 45 -11.94 -21.10 -5.36
CA ARG A 45 -10.60 -21.41 -4.84
C ARG A 45 -10.57 -21.15 -3.33
N GLU A 46 -10.03 -22.11 -2.59
CA GLU A 46 -9.76 -22.05 -1.15
C GLU A 46 -8.89 -20.86 -0.72
N PRO A 47 -8.89 -20.49 0.58
CA PRO A 47 -8.11 -19.37 1.11
C PRO A 47 -6.61 -19.54 0.85
N VAL A 48 -5.96 -18.40 0.61
CA VAL A 48 -4.54 -18.21 0.27
C VAL A 48 -3.62 -19.17 1.04
N GLY A 49 -3.03 -20.09 0.29
CA GLY A 49 -2.01 -21.00 0.75
C GLY A 49 -0.68 -20.29 1.00
N SER A 50 -0.06 -20.67 2.11
CA SER A 50 1.27 -20.30 2.58
C SER A 50 2.38 -20.84 1.68
N ASP A 51 2.60 -20.20 0.54
CA ASP A 51 3.90 -20.13 -0.11
C ASP A 51 4.35 -18.66 0.01
N SER A 52 5.65 -18.39 0.10
CA SER A 52 6.21 -17.03 0.21
C SER A 52 6.02 -16.24 -1.10
N GLY A 53 4.76 -15.95 -1.42
CA GLY A 53 4.28 -15.25 -2.60
C GLY A 53 3.85 -13.82 -2.30
N SER A 54 3.08 -13.24 -3.22
CA SER A 54 2.57 -11.86 -3.13
C SER A 54 1.14 -11.88 -2.58
N LEU A 55 0.81 -10.96 -1.65
CA LEU A 55 -0.57 -10.80 -1.19
C LEU A 55 -1.44 -10.18 -2.30
N PRO A 56 -2.76 -10.42 -2.32
CA PRO A 56 -3.65 -9.72 -3.25
C PRO A 56 -3.49 -8.21 -3.16
N GLY A 57 -3.26 -7.54 -4.29
CA GLY A 57 -3.01 -6.10 -4.37
C GLY A 57 -1.59 -5.65 -4.01
N ALA A 58 -0.69 -6.58 -3.65
CA ALA A 58 0.67 -6.23 -3.26
C ALA A 58 1.49 -5.60 -4.40
N ASP A 59 1.25 -5.95 -5.67
CA ASP A 59 1.95 -5.32 -6.80
C ASP A 59 1.66 -3.80 -6.87
N GLU A 60 0.40 -3.41 -6.63
CA GLU A 60 0.01 -2.00 -6.57
C GLU A 60 0.59 -1.30 -5.34
N ALA A 61 0.59 -1.99 -4.19
CA ALA A 61 1.18 -1.49 -2.96
C ALA A 61 2.69 -1.27 -3.12
N VAL A 62 3.42 -2.24 -3.68
CA VAL A 62 4.87 -2.12 -3.96
C VAL A 62 5.13 -0.97 -4.93
N ALA A 63 4.38 -0.87 -6.03
CA ALA A 63 4.53 0.25 -6.96
C ALA A 63 4.32 1.60 -6.27
N ARG A 64 3.36 1.71 -5.35
CA ARG A 64 3.13 2.93 -4.56
C ARG A 64 4.25 3.18 -3.55
N ALA A 65 4.72 2.14 -2.87
CA ALA A 65 5.82 2.21 -1.91
C ALA A 65 7.09 2.74 -2.59
N LEU A 66 7.45 2.20 -3.75
CA LEU A 66 8.63 2.64 -4.50
C LEU A 66 8.54 4.09 -4.98
N ARG A 67 7.34 4.59 -5.34
CA ARG A 67 7.13 6.02 -5.66
C ARG A 67 7.28 6.95 -4.46
N LEU A 68 7.08 6.44 -3.25
CA LEU A 68 7.22 7.22 -2.02
C LEU A 68 8.67 7.27 -1.53
N VAL A 69 9.55 6.35 -1.94
CA VAL A 69 10.97 6.37 -1.56
C VAL A 69 11.61 7.70 -1.98
N GLY A 70 12.30 8.35 -1.04
CA GLY A 70 12.88 9.69 -1.21
C GLY A 70 11.93 10.85 -0.92
N SER A 71 10.64 10.58 -0.63
CA SER A 71 9.74 11.60 -0.08
C SER A 71 9.94 11.75 1.44
N HIS A 72 9.30 12.78 2.02
CA HIS A 72 9.28 13.07 3.45
C HIS A 72 7.87 13.49 3.90
N GLY A 73 7.69 13.81 5.19
CA GLY A 73 6.40 14.15 5.79
C GLY A 73 5.77 12.99 6.58
N TYR A 74 6.53 11.92 6.82
CA TYR A 74 6.10 10.77 7.61
C TYR A 74 6.80 10.68 8.97
N TYR A 75 7.23 11.81 9.55
CA TYR A 75 7.91 11.82 10.85
C TYR A 75 7.03 11.18 11.94
N GLN A 76 7.48 10.09 12.56
CA GLN A 76 6.72 9.35 13.57
C GLN A 76 5.36 8.79 13.06
N LEU A 77 5.17 8.71 11.75
CA LEU A 77 3.91 8.34 11.11
C LEU A 77 4.02 7.00 10.34
N CYS A 78 4.71 6.02 10.91
CA CYS A 78 4.95 4.71 10.28
C CYS A 78 3.65 3.99 9.88
N ALA A 79 2.64 3.99 10.75
CA ALA A 79 1.34 3.38 10.47
C ALA A 79 0.59 4.11 9.34
N ARG A 80 0.75 5.43 9.22
CA ARG A 80 0.17 6.22 8.11
C ARG A 80 0.91 5.94 6.80
N LEU A 81 2.23 5.84 6.82
CA LEU A 81 3.00 5.45 5.63
C LEU A 81 2.54 4.08 5.12
N ALA A 82 2.46 3.09 6.00
CA ALA A 82 2.00 1.75 5.65
C ALA A 82 0.58 1.77 5.06
N ALA A 83 -0.35 2.52 5.67
CA ALA A 83 -1.71 2.69 5.14
C ALA A 83 -1.73 3.37 3.77
N ASN A 84 -0.98 4.45 3.60
CA ASN A 84 -0.87 5.18 2.34
C ASN A 84 -0.35 4.30 1.21
N ILE A 85 0.65 3.44 1.50
CA ILE A 85 1.16 2.43 0.56
C ILE A 85 0.05 1.49 0.08
N TRP A 86 -0.88 1.12 0.96
CA TRP A 86 -2.06 0.32 0.64
C TRP A 86 -3.28 1.13 0.17
N GLY A 87 -3.07 2.39 -0.22
CA GLY A 87 -4.12 3.24 -0.77
C GLY A 87 -5.17 3.71 0.25
N ARG A 88 -4.87 3.60 1.55
CA ARG A 88 -5.72 4.08 2.64
C ARG A 88 -5.19 5.41 3.19
N PRO A 89 -6.06 6.34 3.62
CA PRO A 89 -5.60 7.62 4.19
C PRO A 89 -4.99 7.50 5.60
N HIS A 90 -5.36 6.44 6.35
CA HIS A 90 -4.88 6.16 7.71
C HIS A 90 -4.99 4.66 8.02
N SER A 91 -4.29 4.20 9.05
CA SER A 91 -4.33 2.79 9.49
C SER A 91 -5.59 2.43 10.28
N GLY A 92 -6.23 3.43 10.90
CA GLY A 92 -7.32 3.25 11.85
C GLY A 92 -6.89 2.75 13.23
N TYR A 93 -5.59 2.58 13.47
CA TYR A 93 -5.03 2.21 14.77
C TYR A 93 -4.26 3.40 15.35
N TYR A 94 -4.30 3.56 16.67
CA TYR A 94 -3.56 4.60 17.39
C TYR A 94 -2.04 4.42 17.24
N SER A 95 -1.56 3.17 17.16
CA SER A 95 -0.13 2.88 16.98
C SER A 95 0.13 1.57 16.25
N ALA A 96 1.37 1.37 15.80
CA ALA A 96 1.82 0.10 15.23
C ALA A 96 1.77 -1.03 16.27
N ALA A 97 2.13 -0.73 17.53
CA ALA A 97 2.01 -1.68 18.63
C ALA A 97 0.56 -2.06 18.92
N GLU A 98 -0.39 -1.14 18.80
CA GLU A 98 -1.81 -1.47 18.87
C GLU A 98 -2.24 -2.35 17.71
N GLN A 99 -1.92 -1.96 16.48
CA GLN A 99 -2.24 -2.77 15.29
C GLN A 99 -1.71 -4.20 15.43
N TRP A 100 -0.45 -4.36 15.84
CA TRP A 100 0.13 -5.68 16.10
C TRP A 100 -0.65 -6.49 17.13
N ARG A 101 -1.00 -5.89 18.28
CA ARG A 101 -1.82 -6.55 19.30
C ARG A 101 -3.17 -7.02 18.74
N GLN A 102 -3.81 -6.22 17.89
CA GLN A 102 -5.06 -6.61 17.23
C GLN A 102 -4.85 -7.76 16.25
N MET A 103 -3.73 -7.80 15.51
CA MET A 103 -3.39 -8.93 14.63
C MET A 103 -3.18 -10.21 15.43
N VAL A 104 -2.55 -10.12 16.62
CA VAL A 104 -2.41 -11.27 17.53
C VAL A 104 -3.76 -11.76 18.04
N VAL A 105 -4.62 -10.86 18.52
CA VAL A 105 -5.93 -11.23 19.09
C VAL A 105 -6.86 -11.82 18.03
N SER A 106 -6.82 -11.31 16.80
CA SER A 106 -7.63 -11.78 15.69
C SER A 106 -7.06 -13.02 14.98
N GLY A 107 -5.89 -13.52 15.38
CA GLY A 107 -5.25 -14.69 14.77
C GLY A 107 -4.60 -14.44 13.40
N ASN A 108 -4.39 -13.17 13.02
CA ASN A 108 -3.76 -12.77 11.76
C ASN A 108 -2.24 -12.52 11.87
N ALA A 109 -1.68 -12.66 13.08
CA ALA A 109 -0.25 -12.46 13.34
C ALA A 109 0.57 -13.72 13.03
N HIS A 110 1.65 -13.54 12.28
CA HIS A 110 2.62 -14.56 11.94
C HIS A 110 3.98 -14.19 12.53
N ARG A 111 4.63 -15.11 13.26
CA ARG A 111 5.89 -14.82 14.00
C ARG A 111 7.16 -15.26 13.28
N ASP A 112 7.03 -15.96 12.16
CA ASP A 112 8.18 -16.32 11.33
C ASP A 112 8.75 -15.09 10.60
N ARG A 113 9.91 -15.28 9.97
CA ARG A 113 10.61 -14.25 9.18
C ARG A 113 10.42 -14.42 7.68
N LYS A 114 9.28 -14.97 7.25
CA LYS A 114 8.96 -15.21 5.84
C LYS A 114 7.70 -14.42 5.43
N PRO A 115 7.69 -13.09 5.57
CA PRO A 115 6.55 -12.29 5.13
C PRO A 115 6.35 -12.43 3.61
N PRO A 116 5.11 -12.56 3.13
CA PRO A 116 4.79 -12.41 1.72
C PRO A 116 4.93 -10.94 1.28
N VAL A 117 5.14 -10.71 -0.01
CA VAL A 117 5.22 -9.35 -0.57
C VAL A 117 3.92 -8.60 -0.27
N GLY A 118 4.05 -7.36 0.22
CA GLY A 118 2.95 -6.50 0.64
C GLY A 118 2.58 -6.64 2.12
N ALA A 119 3.10 -7.63 2.85
CA ALA A 119 2.81 -7.77 4.28
C ALA A 119 3.26 -6.57 5.10
N LEU A 120 2.52 -6.33 6.20
CA LEU A 120 2.95 -5.41 7.24
C LEU A 120 3.88 -6.16 8.20
N VAL A 121 5.06 -5.61 8.44
CA VAL A 121 6.05 -6.16 9.37
C VAL A 121 6.19 -5.23 10.57
N PHE A 122 6.25 -5.81 11.77
CA PHE A 122 6.14 -5.08 13.03
C PHE A 122 7.37 -5.29 13.92
N TRP A 123 7.74 -4.24 14.64
CA TRP A 123 8.80 -4.27 15.65
C TRP A 123 8.36 -3.57 16.93
N ASP A 124 8.92 -4.04 18.04
CA ASP A 124 8.98 -3.32 19.29
C ASP A 124 10.27 -2.50 19.32
N THR A 125 10.13 -1.18 19.45
CA THR A 125 11.24 -0.22 19.49
C THR A 125 11.54 0.24 20.93
N GLY A 126 10.95 -0.40 21.95
CA GLY A 126 11.07 -0.03 23.36
C GLY A 126 10.14 1.13 23.78
N GLY A 127 9.42 1.73 22.82
CA GLY A 127 8.42 2.77 23.06
C GLY A 127 6.98 2.28 22.90
N VAL A 128 6.02 3.10 23.32
CA VAL A 128 4.58 2.74 23.30
C VAL A 128 3.97 2.60 21.90
N PHE A 129 4.62 3.17 20.88
CA PHE A 129 4.07 3.21 19.53
C PHE A 129 4.47 2.00 18.67
N GLY A 130 5.61 1.36 18.95
CA GLY A 130 6.20 0.35 18.09
C GLY A 130 6.55 0.88 16.70
N HIS A 131 6.84 -0.02 15.75
CA HIS A 131 7.10 0.33 14.37
C HIS A 131 6.45 -0.64 13.39
N VAL A 132 6.01 -0.12 12.24
CA VAL A 132 5.48 -0.92 11.12
C VAL A 132 6.09 -0.45 9.80
N ALA A 133 6.38 -1.40 8.92
CA ALA A 133 6.83 -1.14 7.55
C ALA A 133 6.14 -2.11 6.58
N VAL A 134 6.22 -1.82 5.27
CA VAL A 134 5.70 -2.72 4.23
C VAL A 134 6.83 -3.52 3.62
N TYR A 135 6.72 -4.85 3.66
CA TYR A 135 7.66 -5.74 3.00
C TYR A 135 7.46 -5.72 1.49
N VAL A 136 8.51 -5.42 0.73
CA VAL A 136 8.44 -5.26 -0.74
C VAL A 136 9.15 -6.38 -1.50
N GLY A 137 9.55 -7.44 -0.80
CA GLY A 137 10.29 -8.57 -1.38
C GLY A 137 11.80 -8.49 -1.18
N ASP A 138 12.49 -9.58 -1.47
CA ASP A 138 13.95 -9.71 -1.43
C ASP A 138 14.61 -9.25 -0.13
N GLY A 139 13.97 -9.47 1.02
CA GLY A 139 14.51 -9.04 2.31
C GLY A 139 14.47 -7.54 2.54
N ARG A 140 13.67 -6.78 1.76
CA ARG A 140 13.59 -5.31 1.84
C ARG A 140 12.22 -4.81 2.28
N VAL A 141 12.23 -3.64 2.92
CA VAL A 141 11.03 -2.93 3.37
C VAL A 141 11.07 -1.47 2.96
N VAL A 142 9.89 -0.89 2.74
CA VAL A 142 9.72 0.57 2.69
C VAL A 142 9.27 1.08 4.06
N SER A 143 10.05 1.99 4.63
CA SER A 143 9.90 2.45 6.00
C SER A 143 10.23 3.94 6.14
N ASN A 144 9.69 4.61 7.16
CA ASN A 144 10.00 6.00 7.49
C ASN A 144 11.10 6.09 8.56
N ASP A 145 11.71 7.27 8.67
CA ASP A 145 12.67 7.67 9.72
C ASP A 145 14.01 6.87 9.76
N ILE A 146 14.08 5.69 9.13
CA ILE A 146 15.22 4.77 9.27
C ILE A 146 16.52 5.27 8.62
N GLY A 147 16.44 6.02 7.52
CA GLY A 147 17.61 6.59 6.84
C GLY A 147 18.19 7.81 7.57
N ASP A 148 17.32 8.61 8.20
CA ASP A 148 17.63 9.92 8.80
C ASP A 148 18.23 10.96 7.82
N ASP A 149 18.05 10.79 6.51
CA ASP A 149 18.44 11.80 5.51
C ASP A 149 17.58 13.08 5.60
N PHE A 150 16.42 12.99 6.25
CA PHE A 150 15.50 14.10 6.54
C PHE A 150 15.16 14.15 8.04
N PRO A 151 16.08 14.62 8.90
CA PRO A 151 15.90 14.61 10.35
C PRO A 151 14.67 15.43 10.77
N GLY A 152 13.77 14.82 11.53
CA GLY A 152 12.55 15.48 12.03
C GLY A 152 11.42 15.65 10.99
N GLU A 153 11.64 15.27 9.74
CA GLU A 153 10.64 15.37 8.66
C GLU A 153 10.07 14.00 8.26
N GLY A 154 10.80 12.93 8.58
CA GLY A 154 10.45 11.55 8.32
C GLY A 154 10.42 11.19 6.86
N GLY A 155 11.64 11.13 6.32
CA GLY A 155 11.93 10.57 5.02
C GLY A 155 11.47 9.12 4.89
N VAL A 156 11.22 8.70 3.65
CA VAL A 156 10.81 7.35 3.28
C VAL A 156 11.95 6.64 2.56
N TYR A 157 12.29 5.44 3.03
CA TYR A 157 13.49 4.72 2.61
C TYR A 157 13.14 3.28 2.22
N LEU A 158 13.81 2.79 1.17
CA LEU A 158 13.91 1.36 0.89
C LEU A 158 15.16 0.84 1.57
N VAL A 159 15.00 -0.07 2.52
CA VAL A 159 16.11 -0.60 3.32
C VAL A 159 16.02 -2.11 3.49
N ASP A 160 17.13 -2.72 3.87
CA ASP A 160 17.12 -4.09 4.35
C ASP A 160 16.23 -4.22 5.58
N PHE A 161 15.45 -5.28 5.60
CA PHE A 161 14.52 -5.61 6.67
C PHE A 161 15.21 -5.70 8.05
N SER A 162 16.45 -6.20 8.08
CA SER A 162 17.27 -6.31 9.30
C SER A 162 17.84 -4.98 9.78
N LEU A 163 17.83 -3.93 8.96
CA LEU A 163 18.38 -2.62 9.34
C LEU A 163 17.59 -1.98 10.48
N VAL A 164 16.28 -2.19 10.54
CA VAL A 164 15.42 -1.67 11.62
C VAL A 164 15.87 -2.23 12.98
N GLU A 165 16.16 -3.53 13.04
CA GLU A 165 16.62 -4.19 14.26
C GLU A 165 18.01 -3.71 14.65
N SER A 166 18.94 -3.64 13.70
CA SER A 166 20.34 -3.28 14.01
C SER A 166 20.53 -1.81 14.33
N LYS A 167 19.81 -0.90 13.63
CA LYS A 167 19.96 0.55 13.80
C LYS A 167 19.23 1.08 15.03
N TRP A 168 18.06 0.52 15.36
CA TRP A 168 17.24 1.00 16.49
C TRP A 168 17.24 0.07 17.69
N HIS A 169 18.00 -1.03 17.65
CA HIS A 169 17.94 -2.10 18.65
C HIS A 169 16.50 -2.62 18.87
N ALA A 170 15.71 -2.60 17.80
CA ALA A 170 14.32 -3.01 17.82
C ALA A 170 14.19 -4.53 17.79
N ALA A 171 13.17 -5.07 18.47
CA ALA A 171 12.85 -6.49 18.46
C ALA A 171 11.77 -6.78 17.40
N TYR A 172 12.07 -7.64 16.43
CA TYR A 172 11.07 -8.10 15.47
C TYR A 172 9.94 -8.88 16.17
N LEU A 173 8.70 -8.46 15.91
CA LEU A 173 7.52 -9.08 16.50
C LEU A 173 6.90 -10.14 15.58
N GLY A 174 6.87 -9.86 14.28
CA GLY A 174 6.21 -10.68 13.28
C GLY A 174 5.67 -9.87 12.10
N TRP A 175 4.86 -10.52 11.28
CA TRP A 175 4.17 -9.93 10.15
C TRP A 175 2.67 -10.24 10.18
N ALA A 176 1.88 -9.44 9.48
CA ALA A 176 0.46 -9.69 9.26
C ALA A 176 0.03 -9.21 7.86
N PRO A 177 -1.09 -9.73 7.31
CA PRO A 177 -1.74 -9.12 6.16
C PRO A 177 -2.10 -7.65 6.41
N PRO A 178 -2.28 -6.83 5.36
CA PRO A 178 -2.57 -5.39 5.45
C PRO A 178 -4.02 -5.13 5.88
N ILE A 179 -4.32 -5.44 7.14
CA ILE A 179 -5.62 -5.23 7.76
C ILE A 179 -5.60 -3.88 8.46
N TYR A 180 -6.55 -3.02 8.09
CA TYR A 180 -6.73 -1.67 8.60
C TYR A 180 -8.09 -1.53 9.26
N SER A 181 -8.18 -0.71 10.30
CA SER A 181 -9.47 -0.33 10.89
C SER A 181 -10.07 0.86 10.14
N THR A 182 -11.40 0.90 10.07
CA THR A 182 -12.16 2.05 9.56
C THR A 182 -12.25 3.16 10.58
#